data_AF-A0A5N5EAI0-F1
#
_entry.id   AF-A0A5N5EAI0-F1
#
_cell.length_a   1.000
_cell.length_b   1.000
_cell.length_c   1.000
_cell.angle_alpha   90.00
_cell.angle_beta   90.00
_cell.angle_gamma   90.00
#
_symmetry.space_group_name_H-M   'P 1'
#
loop_
_entity.id
_entity.type
_entity.pdbx_description
1 polymer ?
#
loop_
_entity_poly.entity_id
_entity_poly.type
_entity_poly.pdbx_seq_one_letter_code
_entity_poly.pdbx_strand_id
1 'polypeptide(L)'
;MSVSSEKGKSLEEHIAKTLRKKLGARVQRDKRSGAGSHQKMDLTDWHMDTPFDIEAKNHKTIAIKDWMRQAKAGASLNRIPTVVFNADDDVLACIPFDDLVNLAVQIRDLTAEIDDLRSPIPASRLTYLGDQNDNGSKELVVEPNPSNALSELTKRIAISGVATCRNGHIVSPGSNRCLDKHCAFSSTYKKPKVKK
;
A
#
# COMPACT_ATOMS: atom_id res chain seq x y z
N MET A 1 -28.94 -31.71 -7.48
CA MET A 1 -28.50 -30.34 -7.79
C MET A 1 -28.16 -30.29 -9.27
N SER A 2 -28.35 -29.15 -9.96
CA SER A 2 -28.03 -29.07 -11.40
C SER A 2 -26.52 -28.91 -11.60
N VAL A 3 -25.97 -29.51 -12.66
CA VAL A 3 -24.53 -29.45 -13.00
C VAL A 3 -24.02 -28.01 -13.10
N SER A 4 -24.84 -27.08 -13.60
CA SER A 4 -24.50 -25.66 -13.68
C SER A 4 -24.35 -25.00 -12.31
N SER A 5 -25.17 -25.38 -11.32
CA SER A 5 -25.08 -24.88 -9.95
C SER A 5 -23.81 -25.37 -9.25
N GLU A 6 -23.40 -26.62 -9.52
CA GLU A 6 -22.16 -27.20 -8.98
C GLU A 6 -20.90 -26.54 -9.57
N LYS A 7 -20.93 -26.23 -10.88
CA LYS A 7 -19.83 -25.52 -11.56
C LYS A 7 -19.60 -24.11 -11.04
N GLY A 8 -20.67 -23.34 -10.78
CA GLY A 8 -20.57 -22.01 -10.18
C GLY A 8 -20.02 -22.07 -8.76
N LYS A 9 -20.59 -22.96 -7.93
CA LYS A 9 -20.15 -23.19 -6.55
C LYS A 9 -18.66 -23.58 -6.47
N SER A 10 -18.21 -24.46 -7.36
CA SER A 10 -16.81 -24.91 -7.38
C SER A 10 -15.83 -23.76 -7.68
N LEU A 11 -16.18 -22.85 -8.60
CA LEU A 11 -15.38 -21.67 -8.89
C LEU A 11 -15.34 -20.72 -7.68
N GLU A 12 -16.49 -20.41 -7.09
CA GLU A 12 -16.58 -19.55 -5.89
C GLU A 12 -15.74 -20.10 -4.73
N GLU A 13 -15.80 -21.41 -4.48
CA GLU A 13 -15.00 -22.09 -3.45
C GLU A 13 -13.50 -22.04 -3.77
N HIS A 14 -13.12 -22.21 -5.05
CA HIS A 14 -11.74 -22.08 -5.50
C HIS A 14 -11.20 -20.66 -5.23
N ILE A 15 -11.94 -19.63 -5.60
CA ILE A 15 -11.56 -18.22 -5.38
C ILE A 15 -11.38 -17.96 -3.88
N ALA A 16 -12.37 -18.31 -3.06
CA ALA A 16 -12.31 -18.09 -1.61
C ALA A 16 -11.16 -18.87 -0.95
N LYS A 17 -10.82 -20.07 -1.43
CA LYS A 17 -9.66 -20.85 -0.97
C LYS A 17 -8.35 -20.15 -1.33
N THR A 18 -8.23 -19.63 -2.54
CA THR A 18 -7.02 -18.91 -3.00
C THR A 18 -6.80 -17.64 -2.19
N LEU A 19 -7.83 -16.82 -1.99
CA LEU A 19 -7.75 -15.59 -1.17
C LEU A 19 -7.36 -15.89 0.28
N ARG A 20 -7.98 -16.90 0.90
CA ARG A 20 -7.59 -17.36 2.26
C ARG A 20 -6.12 -17.78 2.32
N LYS A 21 -5.65 -18.56 1.34
CA LYS A 21 -4.28 -19.10 1.34
C LYS A 21 -3.24 -18.02 1.07
N LYS A 22 -3.52 -17.07 0.18
CA LYS A 22 -2.54 -16.07 -0.29
C LYS A 22 -2.55 -14.79 0.55
N LEU A 23 -3.73 -14.35 0.99
CA LEU A 23 -3.90 -13.09 1.71
C LEU A 23 -4.23 -13.28 3.20
N GLY A 24 -4.52 -14.52 3.65
CA GLY A 24 -5.04 -14.76 4.99
C GLY A 24 -6.47 -14.23 5.20
N ALA A 25 -7.15 -13.81 4.12
CA ALA A 25 -8.43 -13.13 4.20
C ALA A 25 -9.57 -14.07 4.64
N ARG A 26 -10.47 -13.58 5.49
CA ARG A 26 -11.65 -14.33 6.00
C ARG A 26 -12.84 -14.20 5.05
N VAL A 27 -12.65 -14.68 3.82
CA VAL A 27 -13.68 -14.70 2.77
C VAL A 27 -14.39 -16.04 2.67
N GLN A 28 -15.69 -15.98 2.38
CA GLN A 28 -16.53 -17.15 2.16
C GLN A 28 -17.52 -16.91 1.02
N ARG A 29 -18.06 -17.98 0.47
CA ARG A 29 -19.12 -17.94 -0.53
C ARG A 29 -20.41 -17.38 0.08
N ASP A 30 -21.10 -16.46 -0.60
CA ASP A 30 -22.44 -16.07 -0.16
C ASP A 30 -23.42 -17.21 -0.44
N LYS A 31 -24.07 -17.71 0.61
CA LYS A 31 -25.09 -18.77 0.48
C LYS A 31 -26.44 -18.22 0.00
N ARG A 32 -26.59 -16.89 -0.08
CA ARG A 32 -27.85 -16.19 -0.42
C ARG A 32 -27.76 -15.36 -1.71
N SER A 33 -26.69 -15.46 -2.49
CA SER A 33 -26.61 -14.83 -3.81
C SER A 33 -27.74 -15.38 -4.70
N GLY A 34 -28.72 -14.53 -5.03
CA GLY A 34 -29.93 -14.90 -5.80
C GLY A 34 -31.29 -14.50 -5.19
N ALA A 35 -31.40 -14.31 -3.87
CA ALA A 35 -32.69 -13.98 -3.22
C ALA A 35 -32.59 -12.76 -2.29
N GLY A 36 -32.63 -11.53 -2.84
CA GLY A 36 -32.65 -10.29 -2.06
C GLY A 36 -32.25 -9.04 -2.85
N SER A 37 -32.77 -7.88 -2.42
CA SER A 37 -32.82 -6.60 -3.17
C SER A 37 -31.63 -5.65 -2.98
N HIS A 38 -30.60 -6.02 -2.21
CA HIS A 38 -29.47 -5.14 -1.90
C HIS A 38 -28.15 -5.75 -2.38
N GLN A 39 -27.20 -4.89 -2.80
CA GLN A 39 -25.85 -5.20 -3.30
C GLN A 39 -25.35 -6.58 -2.84
N LYS A 40 -25.38 -7.56 -3.75
CA LYS A 40 -24.88 -8.91 -3.50
C LYS A 40 -23.70 -9.18 -4.41
N MET A 41 -22.61 -9.60 -3.80
CA MET A 41 -21.46 -10.19 -4.47
C MET A 41 -21.47 -11.70 -4.22
N ASP A 42 -20.82 -12.48 -5.08
CA ASP A 42 -20.78 -13.94 -4.96
C ASP A 42 -19.92 -14.41 -3.77
N LEU A 43 -18.98 -13.57 -3.34
CA LEU A 43 -18.17 -13.76 -2.14
C LEU A 43 -18.54 -12.73 -1.06
N THR A 44 -18.64 -13.20 0.17
CA THR A 44 -18.78 -12.38 1.38
C THR A 44 -17.41 -12.18 2.03
N ASP A 45 -17.06 -10.91 2.24
CA ASP A 45 -15.88 -10.46 2.98
C ASP A 45 -16.30 -9.51 4.12
N TRP A 46 -16.90 -10.06 5.18
CA TRP A 46 -17.42 -9.25 6.28
C TRP A 46 -16.36 -8.44 7.01
N HIS A 47 -15.13 -8.92 6.97
CA HIS A 47 -14.02 -8.31 7.67
C HIS A 47 -13.28 -7.29 6.81
N MET A 48 -13.64 -7.17 5.53
CA MET A 48 -12.96 -6.32 4.57
C MET A 48 -11.46 -6.61 4.50
N ASP A 49 -11.09 -7.89 4.61
CA ASP A 49 -9.69 -8.32 4.57
C ASP A 49 -9.13 -8.22 3.14
N THR A 50 -10.00 -8.08 2.13
CA THR A 50 -9.63 -7.87 0.73
C THR A 50 -10.17 -6.53 0.22
N PRO A 51 -9.49 -5.90 -0.75
CA PRO A 51 -9.99 -4.68 -1.39
C PRO A 51 -11.03 -4.98 -2.48
N PHE A 52 -11.42 -6.23 -2.71
CA PHE A 52 -12.17 -6.65 -3.89
C PHE A 52 -13.63 -6.97 -3.57
N ASP A 53 -14.54 -6.54 -4.41
CA ASP A 53 -15.90 -7.07 -4.48
C ASP A 53 -16.03 -7.94 -5.72
N ILE A 54 -16.24 -9.24 -5.50
CA ILE A 54 -16.03 -10.27 -6.52
C ILE A 54 -17.36 -10.84 -7.02
N GLU A 55 -17.54 -10.72 -8.34
CA GLU A 55 -18.53 -11.44 -9.13
C GLU A 55 -17.85 -12.64 -9.81
N ALA A 56 -18.32 -13.86 -9.58
CA ALA A 56 -17.77 -15.09 -10.11
C ALA A 56 -18.63 -15.63 -11.28
N LYS A 57 -18.02 -15.85 -12.45
CA LYS A 57 -18.73 -16.34 -13.65
C LYS A 57 -18.06 -17.57 -14.25
N ASN A 58 -18.78 -18.69 -14.26
CA ASN A 58 -18.34 -19.92 -14.93
C ASN A 58 -19.26 -20.23 -16.13
N HIS A 59 -19.03 -19.53 -17.24
CA HIS A 59 -19.88 -19.59 -18.43
C HIS A 59 -19.04 -19.91 -19.68
N LYS A 60 -19.60 -20.68 -20.62
CA LYS A 60 -18.92 -21.01 -21.89
C LYS A 60 -18.68 -19.77 -22.76
N THR A 61 -19.65 -18.85 -22.78
CA THR A 61 -19.53 -17.59 -23.51
C THR A 61 -19.13 -16.49 -22.55
N ILE A 62 -18.02 -15.84 -22.84
CA ILE A 62 -17.48 -14.75 -22.04
C ILE A 62 -18.23 -13.46 -22.38
N ALA A 63 -18.91 -12.88 -21.39
CA ALA A 63 -19.69 -11.64 -21.53
C ALA A 63 -19.19 -10.55 -20.57
N ILE A 64 -17.87 -10.29 -20.59
CA ILE A 64 -17.16 -9.38 -19.66
C ILE A 64 -17.84 -8.02 -19.53
N LYS A 65 -18.34 -7.43 -20.63
CA LYS A 65 -18.99 -6.11 -20.60
C LYS A 65 -20.20 -6.06 -19.67
N ASP A 66 -21.03 -7.10 -19.68
CA ASP A 66 -22.24 -7.15 -18.86
C ASP A 66 -21.93 -7.60 -17.44
N TRP A 67 -21.00 -8.56 -17.27
CA TRP A 67 -20.53 -9.00 -15.95
C TRP A 67 -19.86 -7.86 -15.18
N MET A 68 -19.03 -7.05 -15.84
CA MET A 68 -18.41 -5.89 -15.23
C MET A 68 -19.45 -4.81 -14.87
N ARG A 69 -20.53 -4.68 -15.63
CA ARG A 69 -21.65 -3.79 -15.26
C ARG A 69 -22.32 -4.26 -13.97
N GLN A 70 -22.51 -5.57 -13.80
CA GLN A 70 -23.05 -6.17 -12.57
C GLN A 70 -22.10 -5.96 -11.38
N ALA A 71 -20.82 -6.28 -11.55
CA ALA A 71 -19.81 -6.09 -10.51
C ALA A 71 -19.75 -4.62 -10.05
N LYS A 72 -19.75 -3.65 -10.99
CA LYS A 72 -19.77 -2.22 -10.65
C LYS A 72 -21.03 -1.79 -9.90
N ALA A 73 -22.20 -2.32 -10.29
CA ALA A 73 -23.45 -1.98 -9.62
C ALA A 73 -23.53 -2.59 -8.21
N GLY A 74 -22.93 -3.75 -8.01
CA GLY A 74 -22.95 -4.47 -6.74
C GLY A 74 -21.80 -4.13 -5.79
N ALA A 75 -20.71 -3.51 -6.26
CA ALA A 75 -19.55 -3.19 -5.44
C ALA A 75 -19.84 -2.09 -4.41
N SER A 76 -19.42 -2.34 -3.18
CA SER A 76 -19.48 -1.43 -2.04
C SER A 76 -18.55 -0.24 -2.23
N LEU A 77 -18.84 0.85 -1.53
CA LEU A 77 -17.98 2.04 -1.54
C LEU A 77 -16.54 1.67 -1.13
N ASN A 78 -15.55 2.17 -1.87
CA ASN A 78 -14.11 1.91 -1.68
C ASN A 78 -13.67 0.45 -1.89
N ARG A 79 -14.49 -0.38 -2.56
CA ARG A 79 -14.10 -1.73 -2.99
C ARG A 79 -13.95 -1.77 -4.50
N ILE A 80 -12.96 -2.53 -4.96
CA ILE A 80 -12.64 -2.68 -6.37
C ILE A 80 -13.60 -3.70 -6.98
N PRO A 81 -14.48 -3.30 -7.92
CA PRO A 81 -15.36 -4.24 -8.61
C PRO A 81 -14.51 -5.20 -9.44
N THR A 82 -14.66 -6.49 -9.19
CA THR A 82 -13.81 -7.53 -9.75
C THR A 82 -14.67 -8.64 -10.33
N VAL A 83 -14.44 -9.00 -11.60
CA VAL A 83 -15.06 -10.18 -12.21
C VAL A 83 -14.01 -11.27 -12.27
N VAL A 84 -14.27 -12.42 -11.66
CA VAL A 84 -13.43 -13.61 -11.77
C VAL A 84 -14.16 -14.65 -12.61
N PHE A 85 -13.52 -15.16 -13.64
CA PHE A 85 -14.16 -16.06 -14.58
C PHE A 85 -13.18 -17.10 -15.12
N ASN A 86 -13.73 -18.26 -15.50
CA ASN A 86 -12.97 -19.24 -16.25
C ASN A 86 -12.92 -18.82 -17.72
N ALA A 87 -11.71 -18.76 -18.27
CA ALA A 87 -11.45 -18.63 -19.70
C ALA A 87 -10.57 -19.80 -20.11
N ASP A 88 -11.13 -20.71 -20.90
CA ASP A 88 -10.50 -21.97 -21.27
C ASP A 88 -10.09 -22.79 -20.03
N ASP A 89 -8.80 -22.92 -19.76
CA ASP A 89 -8.24 -23.68 -18.62
C ASP A 89 -7.73 -22.79 -17.47
N ASP A 90 -7.85 -21.47 -17.60
CA ASP A 90 -7.35 -20.50 -16.64
C ASP A 90 -8.47 -19.76 -15.90
N VAL A 91 -8.19 -19.42 -14.64
CA VAL A 91 -9.02 -18.52 -13.84
C VAL A 91 -8.47 -17.10 -14.01
N LEU A 92 -9.20 -16.27 -14.75
CA LEU A 92 -8.83 -14.88 -15.01
C LEU A 92 -9.64 -13.92 -14.13
N ALA A 93 -9.06 -12.74 -13.91
CA ALA A 93 -9.73 -11.63 -13.25
C ALA A 93 -9.75 -10.39 -14.13
N CYS A 94 -10.87 -9.67 -14.13
CA CYS A 94 -11.02 -8.38 -14.75
C CYS A 94 -11.37 -7.35 -13.68
N ILE A 95 -10.63 -6.23 -13.67
CA ILE A 95 -10.86 -5.06 -12.83
C ILE A 95 -10.77 -3.79 -13.69
N PRO A 96 -11.34 -2.65 -13.27
CA PRO A 96 -11.09 -1.38 -13.93
C PRO A 96 -9.59 -1.05 -13.98
N PHE A 97 -9.15 -0.49 -15.11
CA PHE A 97 -7.73 -0.19 -15.32
C PHE A 97 -7.17 0.79 -14.28
N ASP A 98 -7.94 1.83 -13.95
CA ASP A 98 -7.51 2.83 -12.95
C ASP A 98 -7.29 2.18 -11.57
N ASP A 99 -8.13 1.22 -11.17
CA ASP A 99 -7.96 0.49 -9.92
C ASP A 99 -6.69 -0.38 -9.91
N LEU A 100 -6.37 -1.02 -11.04
CA LEU A 100 -5.10 -1.75 -11.21
C LEU A 100 -3.90 -0.83 -11.04
N VAL A 101 -3.94 0.35 -11.68
CA VAL A 101 -2.86 1.33 -11.59
C VAL A 101 -2.73 1.87 -10.16
N ASN A 102 -3.85 2.15 -9.49
CA ASN A 102 -3.86 2.59 -8.09
C ASN A 102 -3.25 1.55 -7.15
N LEU A 103 -3.55 0.26 -7.35
CA LEU A 103 -2.92 -0.83 -6.61
C LEU A 103 -1.40 -0.88 -6.86
N ALA A 104 -0.97 -0.70 -8.11
CA ALA A 104 0.45 -0.68 -8.45
C ALA A 104 1.21 0.49 -7.79
N VAL A 105 0.58 1.68 -7.72
CA VAL A 105 1.13 2.84 -7.00
C VAL A 105 1.28 2.54 -5.51
N GLN A 106 0.25 1.98 -4.86
CA GLN A 106 0.32 1.60 -3.44
C GLN A 106 1.43 0.59 -3.16
N ILE A 107 1.58 -0.43 -4.02
CA ILE A 107 2.65 -1.43 -3.88
C ILE A 107 4.03 -0.75 -3.99
N ARG A 108 4.22 0.15 -4.96
CA ARG A 108 5.48 0.87 -5.14
C ARG A 108 5.81 1.70 -3.89
N ASP A 109 4.85 2.46 -3.39
CA ASP A 109 5.06 3.36 -2.26
C ASP A 109 5.36 2.57 -0.96
N LEU A 110 4.65 1.46 -0.72
CA LEU A 110 4.93 0.56 0.41
C LEU A 110 6.30 -0.12 0.29
N THR A 111 6.71 -0.49 -0.92
CA THR A 111 8.04 -1.07 -1.14
C THR A 111 9.13 -0.06 -0.83
N ALA A 112 8.97 1.19 -1.26
CA ALA A 112 9.90 2.27 -0.93
C ALA A 112 10.01 2.51 0.58
N GLU A 113 8.90 2.49 1.31
CA GLU A 113 8.90 2.59 2.77
C GLU A 113 9.62 1.41 3.44
N ILE A 114 9.39 0.18 2.97
CA ILE A 114 10.08 -1.01 3.47
C ILE A 114 11.59 -0.90 3.26
N ASP A 115 12.04 -0.42 2.11
CA ASP A 115 13.47 -0.25 1.80
C ASP A 115 14.11 0.82 2.68
N ASP A 116 13.39 1.92 2.96
CA ASP A 116 13.85 2.98 3.86
C ASP A 116 13.97 2.44 5.30
N LEU A 117 13.01 1.64 5.77
CA LEU A 117 13.04 1.00 7.09
C LEU A 117 14.14 -0.07 7.23
N ARG A 118 14.48 -0.76 6.14
CA ARG A 118 15.56 -1.75 6.10
C ARG A 118 16.94 -1.13 5.92
N SER A 119 17.00 0.14 5.57
CA SER A 119 18.27 0.83 5.38
C SER A 119 19.05 0.86 6.71
N PRO A 120 20.33 0.48 6.71
CA PRO A 120 21.10 0.40 7.94
C PRO A 120 21.16 1.77 8.59
N ILE A 121 20.86 1.82 9.89
CA ILE A 121 20.98 3.05 10.67
C ILE A 121 22.44 3.49 10.61
N PRO A 122 22.76 4.69 10.08
CA PRO A 122 24.13 5.15 10.01
C PRO A 122 24.74 5.19 11.42
N ALA A 123 25.98 4.70 11.56
CA ALA A 123 26.68 4.58 12.84
C ALA A 123 26.76 5.89 13.63
N SER A 124 26.69 7.04 12.95
CA SER A 124 26.59 8.38 13.55
C SER A 124 25.30 8.62 14.36
N ARG A 125 24.29 7.75 14.23
CA ARG A 125 23.04 7.78 15.01
C ARG A 125 23.05 6.76 16.16
N LEU A 126 23.98 5.80 16.16
CA LEU A 126 24.17 4.84 17.27
C LEU A 126 24.91 5.48 18.46
N THR A 127 25.76 6.47 18.23
CA THR A 127 26.55 7.15 19.27
C THR A 127 25.70 7.96 20.26
N TYR A 128 24.42 8.20 19.98
CA TYR A 128 23.50 8.93 20.87
C TYR A 128 22.60 8.05 21.74
N LEU A 129 22.64 6.72 21.55
CA LEU A 129 21.81 5.78 22.32
C LEU A 129 22.60 4.84 23.22
N GLY A 130 23.93 4.91 23.17
CA GLY A 130 24.83 4.12 24.00
C GLY A 130 25.62 4.97 24.98
N ASP A 131 24.95 5.64 25.94
CA ASP A 131 25.62 6.03 27.19
C ASP A 131 24.65 6.35 28.34
N GLN A 132 23.98 5.34 28.87
CA GLN A 132 23.33 5.47 30.20
C GLN A 132 23.63 4.34 31.19
N ASN A 133 24.56 3.42 30.89
CA ASN A 133 25.01 2.43 31.87
C ASN A 133 26.44 1.99 31.55
N ASP A 134 27.45 2.72 32.05
CA ASP A 134 28.60 2.06 32.68
C ASP A 134 29.46 3.07 33.46
N ASN A 135 29.47 2.89 34.79
CA ASN A 135 30.49 3.42 35.67
C ASN A 135 31.78 2.64 35.41
N GLY A 136 32.74 3.18 34.64
CA GLY A 136 33.93 2.38 34.36
C GLY A 136 35.05 2.99 33.52
N SER A 137 35.61 4.13 33.96
CA SER A 137 37.00 4.54 33.74
C SER A 137 37.55 4.85 32.33
N LYS A 138 38.18 6.04 32.27
CA LYS A 138 39.35 6.47 31.46
C LYS A 138 39.13 6.99 30.03
N GLU A 139 39.40 8.30 29.93
CA GLU A 139 39.95 9.10 28.82
C GLU A 139 40.29 8.39 27.50
N LEU A 140 39.78 8.94 26.39
CA LEU A 140 40.65 9.64 25.43
C LEU A 140 39.85 10.64 24.60
N VAL A 141 40.27 11.89 24.70
CA VAL A 141 39.82 13.02 23.88
C VAL A 141 40.28 12.82 22.45
N VAL A 142 39.34 12.69 21.51
CA VAL A 142 39.52 13.18 20.14
C VAL A 142 38.19 13.80 19.73
N GLU A 143 38.09 15.12 19.83
CA GLU A 143 36.98 15.85 19.22
C GLU A 143 37.00 15.66 17.69
N PRO A 144 35.96 15.08 17.07
CA PRO A 144 35.80 15.25 15.64
C PRO A 144 35.27 16.66 15.41
N ASN A 145 36.17 17.54 15.00
CA ASN A 145 35.89 18.90 14.55
C ASN A 145 34.60 18.90 13.68
N PRO A 146 33.49 19.54 14.10
CA PRO A 146 32.18 19.45 13.45
C PRO A 146 32.15 20.05 12.02
N SER A 147 33.26 20.62 11.57
CA SER A 147 33.44 21.15 10.22
C SER A 147 33.55 20.06 9.13
N ASN A 148 34.00 18.85 9.45
CA ASN A 148 34.22 17.81 8.43
C ASN A 148 32.98 16.94 8.12
N ALA A 149 32.11 16.68 9.11
CA ALA A 149 30.89 15.89 8.90
C ALA A 149 29.84 16.62 8.03
N LEU A 150 29.76 17.94 8.16
CA LEU A 150 29.01 18.79 7.23
C LEU A 150 29.61 18.75 5.82
N SER A 151 30.94 18.72 5.68
CA SER A 151 31.61 18.73 4.38
C SER A 151 31.35 17.45 3.54
N GLU A 152 31.23 16.28 4.19
CA GLU A 152 30.94 15.01 3.51
C GLU A 152 29.47 14.87 3.12
N LEU A 153 28.54 15.35 3.95
CA LEU A 153 27.12 15.41 3.61
C LEU A 153 26.87 16.40 2.46
N THR A 154 27.59 17.53 2.47
CA THR A 154 27.51 18.55 1.39
C THR A 154 28.12 18.03 0.08
N LYS A 155 29.18 17.21 0.14
CA LYS A 155 29.79 16.58 -1.05
C LYS A 155 28.91 15.53 -1.71
N ARG A 156 28.08 14.79 -0.95
CA ARG A 156 27.13 13.81 -1.52
C ARG A 156 25.89 14.48 -2.15
N ILE A 157 25.50 15.66 -1.67
CA ILE A 157 24.35 16.43 -2.19
C ILE A 157 24.75 17.28 -3.42
N ALA A 158 26.04 17.61 -3.58
CA ALA A 158 26.55 18.36 -4.73
C ALA A 158 26.41 17.62 -6.09
N ILE A 159 26.04 16.32 -6.10
CA ILE A 159 25.91 15.53 -7.32
C ILE A 159 24.57 15.77 -8.04
N SER A 160 23.55 16.38 -7.39
CA SER A 160 22.23 16.58 -8.02
C SER A 160 21.81 18.03 -8.24
N GLY A 161 22.62 19.04 -7.89
CA GLY A 161 22.32 20.46 -8.16
C GLY A 161 21.01 20.99 -7.54
N VAL A 162 20.33 20.18 -6.72
CA VAL A 162 19.04 20.51 -6.12
C VAL A 162 19.28 20.79 -4.64
N ALA A 163 18.95 22.01 -4.22
CA ALA A 163 19.03 22.39 -2.82
C ALA A 163 17.96 21.64 -1.99
N THR A 164 18.31 21.24 -0.76
CA THR A 164 17.43 20.52 0.15
C THR A 164 17.30 21.22 1.51
N CYS A 165 16.17 21.05 2.19
CA CYS A 165 15.92 21.59 3.52
C CYS A 165 16.57 20.72 4.62
N ARG A 166 16.47 21.13 5.89
CA ARG A 166 17.04 20.39 7.03
C ARG A 166 16.47 18.97 7.23
N ASN A 167 15.31 18.68 6.64
CA ASN A 167 14.70 17.35 6.63
C ASN A 167 14.98 16.57 5.33
N GLY A 168 15.87 17.06 4.46
CA GLY A 168 16.23 16.37 3.21
C GLY A 168 15.26 16.55 2.04
N HIS A 169 14.19 17.34 2.21
CA HIS A 169 13.22 17.59 1.14
C HIS A 169 13.73 18.66 0.18
N ILE A 170 13.29 18.61 -1.08
CA ILE A 170 13.66 19.59 -2.10
C ILE A 170 13.18 21.00 -1.70
N VAL A 171 14.06 21.99 -1.81
CA VAL A 171 13.70 23.42 -1.71
C VAL A 171 13.59 24.03 -3.09
N SER A 172 12.76 25.08 -3.21
CA SER A 172 12.64 25.80 -4.49
C SER A 172 13.96 26.49 -4.84
N PRO A 173 14.41 26.43 -6.10
CA PRO A 173 15.61 27.14 -6.56
C PRO A 173 15.58 28.62 -6.15
N GLY A 174 16.63 29.10 -5.48
CA GLY A 174 16.71 30.50 -5.01
C GLY A 174 15.93 30.80 -3.72
N SER A 175 15.38 29.80 -3.04
CA SER A 175 14.70 29.97 -1.75
C SER A 175 15.22 29.00 -0.68
N ASN A 176 15.09 29.39 0.59
CA ASN A 176 15.35 28.51 1.73
C ASN A 176 14.09 27.77 2.22
N ARG A 177 13.03 27.69 1.39
CA ARG A 177 11.73 27.13 1.79
C ARG A 177 11.51 25.75 1.19
N CYS A 178 11.09 24.82 2.04
CA CYS A 178 10.77 23.46 1.64
C CYS A 178 9.50 23.41 0.78
N LEU A 179 9.51 22.62 -0.30
CA LEU A 179 8.34 22.44 -1.18
C LEU A 179 7.27 21.52 -0.59
N ASP A 180 7.63 20.68 0.38
CA ASP A 180 6.68 19.79 1.04
C ASP A 180 5.80 20.55 2.04
N LYS A 181 4.49 20.58 1.78
CA LYS A 181 3.49 21.33 2.56
C LYS A 181 3.37 20.89 4.02
N HIS A 182 3.78 19.66 4.32
CA HIS A 182 3.72 19.08 5.67
C HIS A 182 5.05 19.24 6.43
N CYS A 183 6.10 19.72 5.77
CA CYS A 183 7.40 19.97 6.38
C CYS A 183 7.38 21.25 7.22
N ALA A 184 7.91 21.20 8.45
CA ALA A 184 8.00 22.37 9.33
C ALA A 184 8.78 23.57 8.74
N PHE A 185 9.63 23.31 7.72
CA PHE A 185 10.42 24.33 7.02
C PHE A 185 9.73 24.88 5.75
N SER A 186 8.51 24.44 5.46
CA SER A 186 7.70 24.94 4.35
C SER A 186 7.02 26.27 4.71
N SER A 187 6.81 27.12 3.70
CA SER A 187 6.02 28.34 3.87
C SER A 187 4.55 28.08 4.18
N THR A 188 4.04 26.87 3.89
CA THR A 188 2.61 26.54 4.08
C THR A 188 2.33 25.74 5.35
N TYR A 189 3.35 25.44 6.16
CA TYR A 189 3.18 24.61 7.35
C TYR A 189 2.35 25.31 8.43
N LYS A 190 1.28 24.66 8.87
CA LYS A 190 0.46 25.11 10.01
C LYS A 190 0.69 24.15 11.18
N LYS A 191 1.27 24.66 12.27
CA LYS A 191 1.44 23.88 13.50
C LYS A 191 0.07 23.43 14.04
N PRO A 192 -0.13 22.14 14.34
CA PRO A 192 -1.38 21.67 14.94
C PRO A 192 -1.66 22.38 16.26
N LYS A 193 -2.90 22.85 16.47
CA LYS A 193 -3.32 23.43 17.75
C LYS A 193 -3.43 22.30 18.77
N VAL A 194 -2.68 22.40 19.87
CA VAL A 194 -2.80 21.49 21.01
C VAL A 194 -4.18 21.70 21.62
N LYS A 195 -5.02 20.66 21.64
CA LYS A 195 -6.27 20.68 22.40
C LYS A 195 -5.89 20.63 23.89
N LYS A 196 -6.27 21.67 24.64
CA LYS A 196 -6.23 21.66 26.10
C LYS A 196 -7.39 20.84 26.64
#